data_AF-A0A8I1P0G9-F1
#
_entry.id   AF-A0A8I1P0G9-F1
#
_cell.length_a   1.000
_cell.length_b   1.000
_cell.length_c   1.000
_cell.angle_alpha   90.00
_cell.angle_beta   90.00
_cell.angle_gamma   90.00
#
_symmetry.space_group_name_H-M   'P 1'
#
loop_
_entity.id
_entity.type
_entity.pdbx_description
1 polymer ?
#
loop_
_entity_poly.entity_id
_entity_poly.type
_entity_poly.pdbx_seq_one_letter_code
_entity_poly.pdbx_strand_id
1 'polypeptide(L)'
;MSKARAPFDPGDPFDAMAESIRRQVCDIALGMLNVGVYRDLPPGRQLECLMAGLLTGTIGVLFAQIDRAHTVEGRDEFMRAIADYLPLARQNAEEIIYNG
;
A
#
# COMPACT_ATOMS: atom_id res chain seq x y z
N MET A 1 6.18 20.04 -3.85
CA MET A 1 5.99 19.97 -5.31
C MET A 1 6.35 18.55 -5.74
N SER A 2 5.35 17.75 -6.13
CA SER A 2 5.61 16.40 -6.65
C SER A 2 6.36 16.53 -7.97
N LYS A 3 7.65 16.20 -7.98
CA LYS A 3 8.36 15.95 -9.24
C LYS A 3 7.68 14.74 -9.86
N ALA A 4 7.23 14.85 -11.11
CA ALA A 4 6.77 13.69 -11.88
C ALA A 4 7.84 12.60 -11.74
N ARG A 5 7.45 11.45 -11.18
CA ARG A 5 8.38 10.35 -10.94
C ARG A 5 8.89 9.86 -12.29
N ALA A 6 10.15 9.46 -12.36
CA ALA A 6 10.69 8.81 -13.55
C ALA A 6 9.83 7.57 -13.88
N PRO A 7 9.74 7.16 -15.17
CA PRO A 7 9.08 5.92 -15.54
C PRO A 7 9.65 4.74 -14.74
N PHE A 8 8.81 3.74 -14.46
CA PHE A 8 9.24 2.52 -13.77
C PHE A 8 10.41 1.85 -14.52
N ASP A 9 11.49 1.56 -13.80
CA ASP A 9 12.66 0.85 -14.30
C ASP A 9 12.88 -0.44 -13.49
N PRO A 10 12.62 -1.64 -14.04
CA PRO A 10 12.86 -2.90 -13.32
C PRO A 10 14.35 -3.15 -13.02
N GLY A 11 15.26 -2.40 -13.65
CA GLY A 11 16.70 -2.41 -13.36
C GLY A 11 17.10 -1.53 -12.16
N ASP A 12 16.25 -0.59 -11.73
CA ASP A 12 16.45 0.18 -10.51
C ASP A 12 16.10 -0.69 -9.29
N PRO A 13 17.04 -0.92 -8.34
CA PRO A 13 16.76 -1.66 -7.11
C PRO A 13 15.56 -1.15 -6.32
N PHE A 14 15.28 0.16 -6.35
CA PHE A 14 14.11 0.73 -5.67
C PHE A 14 12.81 0.23 -6.29
N ASP A 15 12.69 0.39 -7.61
CA ASP A 15 11.51 -0.01 -8.36
C ASP A 15 11.30 -1.52 -8.33
N ALA A 16 12.37 -2.31 -8.46
CA ALA A 16 12.31 -3.77 -8.32
C ALA A 16 11.82 -4.21 -6.93
N MET A 17 12.29 -3.56 -5.86
CA MET A 17 11.85 -3.87 -4.50
C MET A 17 10.40 -3.40 -4.25
N ALA A 18 10.03 -2.22 -4.74
CA ALA A 18 8.67 -1.71 -4.65
C ALA A 18 7.67 -2.64 -5.36
N GLU A 19 8.05 -3.19 -6.52
CA GLU A 19 7.28 -4.20 -7.25
C GLU A 19 7.17 -5.52 -6.47
N SER A 20 8.25 -5.98 -5.83
CA SER A 20 8.20 -7.17 -4.95
C SER A 20 7.23 -6.99 -3.79
N ILE A 21 7.26 -5.83 -3.13
CA ILE A 21 6.34 -5.50 -2.03
C ILE A 21 4.90 -5.48 -2.55
N ARG A 22 4.64 -4.87 -3.72
CA ARG A 22 3.31 -4.82 -4.32
C ARG A 22 2.74 -6.22 -4.58
N ARG A 23 3.55 -7.15 -5.10
CA ARG A 23 3.14 -8.55 -5.31
C ARG A 23 2.77 -9.24 -4.00
N GLN A 24 3.57 -9.06 -2.96
CA GLN A 24 3.26 -9.60 -1.64
C GLN A 24 1.93 -9.08 -1.08
N VAL A 25 1.59 -7.81 -1.32
CA VAL A 25 0.28 -7.25 -0.96
C VAL A 25 -0.86 -7.90 -1.75
N CYS A 26 -0.67 -8.18 -3.05
CA CYS A 26 -1.65 -8.94 -3.83
C CYS A 26 -1.83 -10.36 -3.30
N ASP A 27 -0.75 -11.03 -2.87
CA ASP A 27 -0.80 -12.38 -2.31
C ASP A 27 -1.62 -12.43 -1.00
N ILE A 28 -1.56 -11.37 -0.18
CA ILE A 28 -2.42 -11.23 1.01
C ILE A 28 -3.90 -11.26 0.59
N ALA A 29 -4.29 -10.48 -0.40
CA ALA A 29 -5.68 -10.43 -0.88
C ALA A 29 -6.14 -11.79 -1.44
N LEU A 30 -5.28 -12.48 -2.20
CA LEU A 30 -5.56 -13.83 -2.70
C LEU A 30 -5.70 -14.84 -1.56
N GLY A 31 -4.85 -14.74 -0.53
CA GLY A 31 -4.93 -15.58 0.67
C GLY A 31 -6.25 -15.41 1.43
N MET A 32 -6.76 -14.18 1.52
CA MET A 32 -8.02 -13.88 2.21
C MET A 32 -9.23 -14.56 1.58
N LEU A 33 -9.23 -14.79 0.26
CA LEU A 33 -10.30 -15.53 -0.43
C LEU A 33 -10.46 -16.97 0.05
N ASN A 34 -9.41 -17.54 0.65
CA ASN A 34 -9.43 -18.88 1.22
C ASN A 34 -9.80 -18.91 2.72
N VAL A 35 -9.98 -17.75 3.36
CA VAL A 35 -10.34 -17.64 4.78
C VAL A 35 -11.87 -17.71 4.90
N GLY A 36 -12.38 -18.75 5.58
CA GLY A 36 -13.82 -18.96 5.74
C GLY A 36 -14.57 -17.74 6.28
N VAL A 37 -14.05 -17.14 7.36
CA VAL A 37 -14.64 -15.92 7.96
C VAL A 37 -14.73 -14.76 6.96
N TYR A 38 -13.73 -14.58 6.09
CA TYR A 38 -13.76 -13.50 5.10
C TYR A 38 -14.81 -13.79 4.03
N ARG A 39 -14.85 -15.02 3.51
CA ARG A 39 -15.79 -15.43 2.47
C ARG A 39 -17.25 -15.37 2.93
N ASP A 40 -17.50 -15.62 4.21
CA ASP A 40 -18.85 -15.63 4.78
C ASP A 40 -19.38 -14.20 5.05
N LEU A 41 -18.54 -13.16 4.92
CA LEU A 41 -19.00 -11.78 5.01
C LEU A 41 -19.80 -11.38 3.75
N PRO A 42 -20.84 -10.52 3.90
CA PRO A 42 -21.46 -9.86 2.75
C PRO A 42 -20.43 -9.10 1.90
N PRO A 43 -20.61 -8.97 0.57
CA PRO A 43 -19.61 -8.33 -0.31
C PRO A 43 -19.17 -6.93 0.13
N GLY A 44 -20.09 -6.08 0.60
CA GLY A 44 -19.74 -4.76 1.13
C GLY A 44 -18.84 -4.85 2.37
N ARG A 45 -19.10 -5.83 3.25
CA ARG A 45 -18.31 -6.07 4.47
C ARG A 45 -16.95 -6.69 4.17
N GLN A 46 -16.82 -7.47 3.09
CA GLN A 46 -15.54 -7.99 2.61
C GLN A 46 -14.62 -6.85 2.17
N LEU A 47 -15.14 -5.87 1.43
CA LEU A 47 -14.37 -4.70 1.02
C LEU A 47 -14.00 -3.82 2.21
N GLU A 48 -14.96 -3.53 3.10
CA GLU A 48 -14.72 -2.72 4.30
C GLU A 48 -13.64 -3.32 5.21
N CYS A 49 -13.70 -4.62 5.49
CA CYS A 49 -12.71 -5.24 6.37
C CYS A 49 -11.34 -5.38 5.70
N LEU A 50 -11.30 -5.60 4.38
CA LEU A 50 -10.07 -5.60 3.60
C LEU A 50 -9.38 -4.24 3.66
N MET A 51 -10.12 -3.15 3.40
CA MET A 51 -9.59 -1.79 3.50
C MET A 51 -9.12 -1.48 4.92
N ALA A 52 -9.92 -1.79 5.94
CA ALA A 52 -9.54 -1.55 7.33
C ALA A 52 -8.24 -2.29 7.70
N GLY A 53 -8.14 -3.58 7.39
CA GLY A 53 -6.97 -4.40 7.68
C GLY A 53 -5.72 -3.95 6.93
N LEU A 54 -5.83 -3.74 5.61
CA LEU A 54 -4.69 -3.32 4.78
C LEU A 54 -4.17 -1.94 5.16
N LEU A 55 -5.05 -0.96 5.40
CA LEU A 55 -4.63 0.39 5.78
C LEU A 55 -3.98 0.42 7.16
N THR A 56 -4.58 -0.25 8.15
CA THR A 56 -4.00 -0.33 9.50
C THR A 56 -2.65 -1.05 9.49
N GLY A 57 -2.54 -2.17 8.78
CA GLY A 57 -1.29 -2.91 8.63
C GLY A 57 -0.21 -2.09 7.93
N THR A 58 -0.56 -1.44 6.82
CA THR A 58 0.36 -0.58 6.06
C THR A 58 0.88 0.56 6.93
N ILE A 59 0.00 1.30 7.60
CA ILE A 59 0.41 2.40 8.49
C ILE A 59 1.29 1.88 9.62
N GLY A 60 0.94 0.74 10.23
CA GLY A 60 1.73 0.13 11.30
C GLY A 60 3.15 -0.25 10.88
N VAL A 61 3.29 -0.90 9.72
CA VAL A 61 4.60 -1.27 9.15
C VAL A 61 5.43 -0.03 8.85
N LEU A 62 4.81 0.99 8.25
CA LEU A 62 5.52 2.22 7.91
C LEU A 62 5.95 3.00 9.15
N PHE A 63 5.10 3.08 10.18
CA PHE A 63 5.48 3.67 11.47
C PHE A 63 6.61 2.91 12.15
N ALA A 64 6.70 1.59 11.99
CA ALA A 64 7.81 0.80 12.52
C ALA A 64 9.15 1.10 11.81
N GLN A 65 9.14 1.67 10.61
CA GLN A 65 10.36 2.10 9.89
C GLN A 65 10.87 3.47 10.34
N ILE A 66 10.08 4.24 11.10
CA ILE A 66 10.48 5.54 11.65
C ILE A 66 11.38 5.26 12.85
N ASP A 67 12.63 4.90 12.57
CA ASP A 67 13.64 4.65 13.58
C ASP A 67 13.89 5.94 14.40
N ARG A 68 13.69 5.85 15.71
CA ARG A 68 14.14 6.78 16.79
C ARG A 68 13.35 8.03 17.15
N ALA A 69 12.39 8.49 16.38
CA ALA A 69 11.57 9.64 16.79
C ALA A 69 10.09 9.26 16.85
N HIS A 70 9.71 8.46 17.84
CA HIS A 70 8.30 8.19 18.23
C HIS A 70 7.57 9.47 18.72
N THR A 71 7.91 10.63 18.16
CA THR A 71 7.29 11.91 18.39
C THR A 71 6.00 11.99 17.56
N VAL A 72 5.05 12.78 18.04
CA VAL A 72 3.78 13.00 17.34
C VAL A 72 4.06 13.69 15.99
N GLU A 73 5.04 14.59 15.97
CA GLU A 73 5.46 15.34 14.79
C GLU A 73 6.00 14.44 13.68
N GLY A 74 6.81 13.43 14.01
CA GLY A 74 7.34 12.47 13.04
C GLY A 74 6.23 11.61 12.42
N ARG A 75 5.23 11.22 13.22
CA ARG A 75 4.05 10.49 12.73
C ARG A 75 3.18 11.37 11.83
N ASP A 76 2.96 12.62 12.19
CA ASP A 76 2.15 13.56 11.41
C ASP A 76 2.81 13.91 10.07
N GLU A 77 4.14 14.15 10.07
CA GLU A 77 4.90 14.35 8.84
C GLU A 77 4.83 13.10 7.95
N PHE A 78 4.92 11.92 8.55
CA PHE A 78 4.81 10.66 7.80
C PHE A 78 3.40 10.44 7.24
N MET A 79 2.35 10.79 7.98
CA MET A 79 0.97 10.75 7.47
C MET A 79 0.76 11.72 6.31
N ARG A 80 1.41 12.90 6.33
CA ARG A 80 1.41 13.81 5.17
C ARG A 80 2.13 13.18 3.98
N ALA A 81 3.28 12.56 4.18
CA ALA A 81 3.98 11.85 3.12
C ALA A 81 3.12 10.72 2.53
N ILE A 82 2.46 9.90 3.36
CA ILE A 82 1.50 8.88 2.89
C ILE A 82 0.41 9.52 2.02
N ALA A 83 -0.18 10.63 2.48
CA ALA A 83 -1.22 11.33 1.73
C ALA A 83 -0.72 11.84 0.36
N ASP A 84 0.53 12.31 0.28
CA ASP A 84 1.16 12.73 -0.97
C ASP A 84 1.44 11.55 -1.92
N TYR A 85 1.71 10.36 -1.37
CA TYR A 85 1.92 9.14 -2.16
C TYR A 85 0.62 8.50 -2.66
N LEU A 86 -0.53 8.77 -2.04
CA LEU A 86 -1.79 8.13 -2.41
C LEU A 86 -2.23 8.40 -3.85
N PRO A 87 -2.19 9.64 -4.38
CA PRO A 87 -2.49 9.90 -5.79
C PRO A 87 -1.55 9.16 -6.75
N LEU A 88 -0.26 9.05 -6.41
CA LEU A 88 0.71 8.32 -7.21
C LEU A 88 0.43 6.81 -7.20
N ALA A 89 0.11 6.25 -6.03
CA ALA A 89 -0.26 4.84 -5.92
C ALA A 89 -1.51 4.53 -6.75
N ARG A 90 -2.49 5.43 -6.78
CA ARG A 90 -3.66 5.32 -7.66
C ARG A 90 -3.27 5.33 -9.14
N GLN A 91 -2.46 6.30 -9.57
CA GLN A 91 -2.01 6.39 -10.97
C GLN A 91 -1.30 5.11 -11.41
N ASN A 92 -0.38 4.60 -10.58
CA ASN A 92 0.31 3.35 -10.86
C ASN A 92 -0.67 2.16 -10.96
N ALA A 93 -1.67 2.09 -10.08
CA ALA A 93 -2.68 1.03 -10.13
C ALA A 93 -3.54 1.12 -11.40
N GLU A 94 -3.94 2.33 -11.82
CA GLU A 94 -4.67 2.56 -13.06
C GLU A 94 -3.82 2.17 -14.28
N GLU A 95 -2.55 2.57 -14.34
CA GLU A 95 -1.63 2.21 -15.42
C GLU A 95 -1.46 0.69 -15.57
N ILE A 96 -1.38 -0.04 -14.46
CA ILE A 96 -1.33 -1.51 -14.48
C ILE A 96 -2.61 -2.10 -15.09
N ILE A 97 -3.78 -1.53 -14.81
CA ILE A 97 -5.05 -2.02 -15.36
C ILE A 97 -5.14 -1.73 -16.86
N TYR A 98 -4.65 -0.57 -17.31
CA TYR A 98 -4.77 -0.15 -18.70
C TYR A 98 -3.66 -0.68 -19.62
N ASN A 99 -2.47 -0.98 -19.07
CA ASN A 99 -1.28 -1.36 -19.85
C ASN A 99 -0.70 -2.74 -19.48
N GLY A 100 -1.23 -3.42 -18.46
CA GLY A 100 -0.89 -4.79 -18.09
C GLY A 100 -1.81 -5.83 -18.73
#